data_AF-A0A8J3IHI8-F1
#
_entry.id   AF-A0A8J3IHI8-F1
#
_cell.length_a   1.000
_cell.length_b   1.000
_cell.length_c   1.000
_cell.angle_alpha   90.00
_cell.angle_beta   90.00
_cell.angle_gamma   90.00
#
_symmetry.space_group_name_H-M   'P 1'
#
loop_
_entity.id
_entity.type
_entity.pdbx_description
1 polymer ?
#
loop_
_entity_poly.entity_id
_entity_poly.type
_entity_poly.pdbx_seq_one_letter_code
_entity_poly.pdbx_strand_id
1 'polypeptide(L)'
;MQSRRNKKAAKRFFRKLLKGLQYVPRVIITDKLASYVAAKKDIMPGVEHRQHKGLNNQAENSHQPTRQRERTMRRFKSPGHAQRFLSALV
;
A
#
# COMPACT_ATOMS: atom_id res chain seq x y z
N MET A 1 -8.75 -15.46 -0.82
CA MET A 1 -9.33 -14.10 -0.78
C MET A 1 -9.42 -13.66 0.68
N GLN A 2 -8.98 -12.45 1.02
CA GLN A 2 -8.84 -12.01 2.42
C GLN A 2 -10.23 -11.66 3.00
N SER A 3 -10.86 -12.57 3.75
CA SER A 3 -12.27 -12.44 4.19
C SER A 3 -12.47 -11.44 5.34
N ARG A 4 -11.40 -10.97 5.99
CA ARG A 4 -11.49 -10.06 7.14
C ARG A 4 -11.06 -8.64 6.78
N ARG A 5 -12.04 -7.73 6.82
CA ARG A 5 -11.86 -6.27 6.75
C ARG A 5 -11.03 -5.79 7.94
N ASN A 6 -9.72 -5.63 7.78
CA ASN A 6 -8.82 -5.23 8.86
C ASN A 6 -8.72 -3.71 9.00
N LYS A 7 -9.66 -3.10 9.74
CA LYS A 7 -9.65 -1.65 10.06
C LYS A 7 -8.35 -1.24 10.79
N LYS A 8 -7.81 -2.11 11.67
CA LYS A 8 -6.58 -1.83 12.43
C LYS A 8 -5.37 -1.67 11.50
N ALA A 9 -5.23 -2.53 10.50
CA ALA A 9 -4.17 -2.42 9.50
C ALA A 9 -4.30 -1.13 8.67
N ALA A 10 -5.50 -0.82 8.18
CA ALA A 10 -5.75 0.42 7.44
C ALA A 10 -5.45 1.68 8.28
N LYS A 11 -5.78 1.67 9.58
CA LYS A 11 -5.39 2.75 10.50
C LYS A 11 -3.88 2.90 10.62
N ARG A 12 -3.16 1.80 10.83
CA ARG A 12 -1.68 1.82 10.91
C ARG A 12 -1.06 2.38 9.63
N PHE A 13 -1.60 1.96 8.47
CA PHE A 13 -1.17 2.46 7.18
C PHE A 13 -1.35 3.98 7.08
N PHE A 14 -2.55 4.51 7.34
CA PHE A 14 -2.79 5.95 7.24
C PHE A 14 -1.95 6.78 8.22
N ARG A 15 -1.73 6.31 9.45
CA ARG A 15 -0.84 7.01 10.40
C ARG A 15 0.60 7.08 9.88
N LYS A 16 1.12 5.98 9.35
CA LYS A 16 2.47 5.96 8.77
C LYS A 16 2.56 6.86 7.54
N LEU A 17 1.53 6.84 6.69
CA LEU A 17 1.44 7.70 5.51
C LEU A 17 1.48 9.18 5.89
N LEU A 18 0.61 9.62 6.80
CA LEU A 18 0.56 11.02 7.23
C LEU A 18 1.85 11.47 7.91
N LYS A 19 2.48 10.60 8.72
CA LYS A 19 3.79 10.90 9.31
C LYS A 19 4.87 11.14 8.24
N GLY A 20 4.83 10.39 7.15
CA GLY A 20 5.76 10.55 6.03
C GLY A 20 5.45 11.78 5.15
N LEU A 21 4.17 12.07 4.92
CA LEU A 21 3.74 13.22 4.12
C LEU A 21 3.96 14.55 4.83
N GLN A 22 3.86 14.60 6.18
CA GLN A 22 3.94 15.82 6.99
C GLN A 22 2.83 16.86 6.70
N TYR A 23 1.83 16.51 5.89
CA TYR A 23 0.62 17.30 5.67
C TYR A 23 -0.62 16.41 5.59
N VAL A 24 -1.80 17.03 5.74
CA VAL A 24 -3.09 16.35 5.54
C VAL A 24 -3.55 16.59 4.11
N PRO A 25 -3.74 15.55 3.30
CA PRO A 25 -4.19 15.72 1.92
C PRO A 25 -5.64 16.19 1.86
N ARG A 26 -5.98 17.03 0.86
CA ARG A 26 -7.36 17.46 0.60
C ARG A 26 -8.26 16.31 0.15
N VAL A 27 -7.72 15.43 -0.68
CA VAL A 27 -8.44 14.29 -1.28
C VAL A 27 -7.57 13.03 -1.16
N ILE A 28 -8.20 11.91 -0.86
CA ILE A 28 -7.58 10.58 -0.91
C ILE A 28 -8.36 9.69 -1.87
N ILE A 29 -7.62 8.91 -2.63
CA ILE A 29 -8.14 7.90 -3.54
C ILE A 29 -7.65 6.54 -3.06
N THR A 30 -8.56 5.61 -2.77
CA THR A 30 -8.22 4.22 -2.42
C THR A 30 -9.07 3.24 -3.21
N ASP A 31 -8.75 1.95 -3.10
CA ASP A 31 -9.67 0.89 -3.50
C ASP A 31 -11.00 0.94 -2.73
N LYS A 32 -11.97 0.12 -3.13
CA LYS A 32 -13.33 0.05 -2.57
C LYS A 32 -13.43 -0.75 -1.26
N LEU A 33 -12.32 -1.07 -0.59
CA LEU A 33 -12.38 -1.83 0.65
C LEU A 33 -12.96 -0.98 1.81
N ALA A 34 -13.99 -1.51 2.46
CA ALA A 34 -14.67 -0.84 3.58
C ALA A 34 -13.74 -0.52 4.77
N SER A 35 -12.62 -1.24 4.91
CA SER A 35 -11.60 -0.97 5.93
C SER A 35 -10.95 0.41 5.78
N TYR A 36 -10.75 0.89 4.54
CA TYR A 36 -10.20 2.22 4.31
C TYR A 36 -11.19 3.31 4.66
N VAL A 37 -12.46 3.17 4.24
CA VAL A 37 -13.54 4.10 4.60
C VAL A 37 -13.66 4.21 6.12
N ALA A 38 -13.68 3.07 6.82
CA ALA A 38 -13.80 3.04 8.27
C ALA A 38 -12.57 3.64 8.97
N ALA A 39 -11.36 3.40 8.46
CA ALA A 39 -10.14 3.97 9.04
C ALA A 39 -10.00 5.48 8.77
N LYS A 40 -10.35 5.91 7.55
CA LYS A 40 -10.39 7.32 7.14
C LYS A 40 -11.31 8.12 8.05
N LYS A 41 -12.53 7.64 8.31
CA LYS A 41 -13.51 8.31 9.18
C LYS A 41 -12.91 8.66 10.55
N ASP A 42 -12.09 7.78 11.11
CA ASP A 42 -11.48 7.98 12.43
C ASP A 42 -10.20 8.86 12.40
N ILE A 43 -9.40 8.79 11.32
CA ILE A 43 -8.07 9.44 11.28
C ILE A 43 -8.12 10.84 10.65
N MET A 44 -9.02 11.04 9.70
CA MET A 44 -9.02 12.19 8.78
C MET A 44 -10.45 12.45 8.29
N PRO A 45 -11.38 12.79 9.20
CA PRO A 45 -12.80 12.92 8.89
C PRO A 45 -13.07 13.97 7.80
N GLY A 46 -12.33 15.08 7.80
CA GLY A 46 -12.51 16.20 6.85
C GLY A 46 -11.91 15.99 5.44
N VAL A 47 -11.21 14.88 5.19
CA VAL A 47 -10.58 14.63 3.88
C VAL A 47 -11.60 14.10 2.89
N GLU A 48 -11.62 14.57 1.65
CA GLU A 48 -12.50 13.99 0.63
C GLU A 48 -12.02 12.58 0.26
N HIS A 49 -12.93 11.61 0.12
CA HIS A 49 -12.57 10.23 -0.24
C HIS A 49 -13.26 9.81 -1.53
N ARG A 50 -12.46 9.50 -2.55
CA ARG A 50 -12.94 9.03 -3.86
C ARG A 50 -12.55 7.57 -4.11
N GLN A 51 -13.46 6.80 -4.68
CA GLN A 51 -13.26 5.38 -4.98
C GLN A 51 -13.85 4.97 -6.35
N HIS A 52 -13.99 5.94 -7.27
CA HIS A 52 -14.50 5.66 -8.62
C HIS A 52 -13.56 4.73 -9.39
N LYS A 53 -14.12 4.01 -10.36
CA LYS A 53 -13.37 3.02 -11.15
C LYS A 53 -12.19 3.71 -11.86
N GLY A 54 -11.00 3.14 -11.70
CA GLY A 54 -9.79 3.61 -12.37
C GLY A 54 -9.04 4.76 -11.68
N LEU A 55 -9.59 5.39 -10.64
CA LEU A 55 -8.90 6.50 -9.96
C LEU A 55 -7.64 6.05 -9.22
N ASN A 56 -7.60 4.81 -8.75
CA ASN A 56 -6.45 4.25 -8.06
C ASN A 56 -5.42 3.63 -9.03
N ASN A 57 -5.62 3.70 -10.36
CA ASN A 57 -4.71 3.10 -11.35
C ASN A 57 -3.27 3.58 -11.20
N GLN A 58 -3.05 4.85 -10.87
CA GLN A 58 -1.69 5.36 -10.64
C GLN A 58 -1.01 4.66 -9.46
N ALA A 59 -1.73 4.49 -8.35
CA ALA A 59 -1.23 3.76 -7.18
C ALA A 59 -1.08 2.26 -7.47
N GLU A 60 -1.94 1.68 -8.31
CA GLU A 60 -1.79 0.29 -8.74
C GLU A 60 -0.57 0.10 -9.66
N ASN A 61 -0.33 1.05 -10.57
CA ASN A 61 0.80 1.05 -11.49
C ASN A 61 2.13 1.28 -10.76
N SER A 62 2.17 2.15 -9.74
CA SER A 62 3.38 2.35 -8.93
C SER A 62 3.80 1.09 -8.16
N HIS A 63 2.88 0.14 -7.95
CA HIS A 63 3.20 -1.16 -7.37
C HIS A 63 3.74 -2.17 -8.39
N GLN A 64 3.65 -1.93 -9.70
CA GLN A 64 4.10 -2.89 -10.72
C GLN A 64 5.59 -3.26 -10.57
N PRO A 65 6.53 -2.31 -10.40
CA PRO A 65 7.95 -2.65 -10.22
C PRO A 65 8.19 -3.49 -8.96
N THR A 66 7.54 -3.14 -7.85
CA THR A 66 7.64 -3.88 -6.58
C THR A 66 7.08 -5.29 -6.75
N ARG A 67 5.90 -5.45 -7.35
CA ARG A 67 5.30 -6.76 -7.63
C ARG A 67 6.16 -7.57 -8.59
N GLN A 68 6.78 -6.95 -9.59
CA GLN A 68 7.67 -7.61 -10.52
C GLN A 68 8.93 -8.09 -9.81
N ARG A 69 9.56 -7.25 -8.99
CA ARG A 69 10.69 -7.65 -8.12
C ARG A 69 10.29 -8.81 -7.21
N GLU A 70 9.18 -8.71 -6.49
CA GLU A 70 8.65 -9.79 -5.65
C GLU A 70 8.42 -11.08 -6.44
N ARG A 71 7.83 -10.99 -7.65
CA ARG A 71 7.61 -12.14 -8.53
C ARG A 71 8.92 -12.76 -9.01
N THR A 72 9.91 -11.96 -9.36
CA THR A 72 11.26 -12.44 -9.74
C THR A 72 11.95 -13.09 -8.54
N MET A 73 11.85 -12.48 -7.36
CA MET A 73 12.43 -12.99 -6.10
C MET A 73 11.70 -14.21 -5.54
N ARG A 74 10.45 -14.46 -5.96
CA ARG A 74 9.64 -15.61 -5.54
C ARG A 74 10.23 -16.98 -5.92
N ARG A 75 11.35 -17.01 -6.67
CA ARG A 75 12.21 -18.20 -6.84
C ARG A 75 13.67 -17.77 -7.02
N PHE A 76 14.44 -17.72 -5.95
CA PHE A 76 15.90 -17.85 -6.10
C PHE A 76 16.16 -19.25 -6.65
N LYS A 77 16.61 -19.35 -7.91
CA LYS A 77 16.90 -20.64 -8.54
C LYS A 77 18.08 -21.35 -7.87
N SER A 78 18.85 -20.66 -7.02
CA SER A 78 19.91 -21.21 -6.18
C SER A 78 20.23 -20.31 -4.98
N PRO A 79 20.82 -20.86 -3.90
CA PRO A 79 21.30 -20.08 -2.74
C PRO A 79 22.26 -18.95 -3.12
N GLY A 80 23.11 -19.15 -4.14
CA GLY A 80 24.05 -18.12 -4.59
C GLY A 80 23.41 -16.88 -5.20
N HIS A 81 22.21 -16.98 -5.79
CA HIS A 81 21.44 -15.80 -6.24
C HIS A 81 20.84 -15.03 -5.06
N ALA A 82 20.42 -15.75 -4.01
CA ALA A 82 19.94 -15.12 -2.78
C ALA A 82 21.10 -14.37 -2.08
N GLN A 83 22.28 -14.98 -2.01
CA GLN A 83 23.47 -14.39 -1.40
C GLN A 83 23.85 -13.05 -2.06
N ARG A 84 23.94 -13.01 -3.40
CA ARG A 84 24.30 -11.78 -4.13
C ARG A 84 23.27 -10.67 -3.98
N PHE A 85 21.98 -11.03 -3.90
CA PHE A 85 20.92 -10.07 -3.64
C PHE A 85 21.05 -9.45 -2.24
N LEU A 86 21.32 -10.28 -1.23
CA LEU A 86 21.52 -9.80 0.15
C LEU A 86 22.76 -8.92 0.29
N SER A 87 23.85 -9.25 -0.41
CA SER A 87 25.09 -8.45 -0.38
C SER A 87 24.95 -7.06 -1.03
N ALA A 88 23.95 -6.84 -1.89
CA ALA A 88 23.70 -5.54 -2.52
C ALA A 88 22.76 -4.62 -1.71
N LEU A 89 22.25 -5.09 -0.58
CA LEU A 89 21.38 -4.34 0.34
C LEU A 89 22.10 -3.87 1.61
N VAL A 90 23.42 -4.12 1.71
CA VAL A 90 24.32 -3.63 2.77
C VAL A 90 25.18 -2.52 2.20
#